data_AF-A0A7L3WRJ5-F1
#
_entry.id   AF-A0A7L3WRJ5-F1
#
_cell.length_a   1.000
_cell.length_b   1.000
_cell.length_c   1.000
_cell.angle_alpha   90.00
_cell.angle_beta   90.00
_cell.angle_gamma   90.00
#
_symmetry.space_group_name_H-M   'P 1'
#
loop_
_entity.id
_entity.type
_entity.pdbx_description
1 polymer ?
#
loop_
_entity_poly.entity_id
_entity_poly.type
_entity_poly.pdbx_seq_one_letter_code
_entity_poly.pdbx_strand_id
1 'polypeptide(L)'
;DKHKFSTYVVASGHQYGAGEGLFHFFFKIGWLSETPAIPVFGDGNNFLPTIHVLDLAAVLQNVADHRPKFHYILAVDESMHTLQELVKCISKNVGPGKIEKLPKENAFLSKELTQMHWDMLLVNLRMESMFLKENFNIKWVAQAGLVENIEQIVKEYKQSRGLLPLKVCIHGPPGVGKSTIAEELCKLYKLHHIKINDVISEAVANLEQVVAPKELDSDRMGEEEEDEEEEGRNVEAAQSLLAVIKENLEQNAGHLDDQYIVKFVKDKLKSMPCRNQGYVLDGFPETYDQAKDLFKCNEDEEEIESKIPKCDKLIIPEFIISLTASDEFLINRIINLPESVVAGTHYTQDRFLQSLNLFRELNTDDKTVLNYFDEREIHPQLIDVAKLEDPENRLIVKEIIKEIGEPRNYGLSDEEKENLERKAAEERLVKEAQEKAERERKEAEERDERMANWEEWNKHLEEVKRQEQELLEAQSLPLRNYLMKNVMPTLMRGISECCRIRPDDPVDFLAEYLFKNSPDME
;
A
#
# COMPACT_ATOMS: atom_id res chain seq x y z
N ASP A 1 -16.02 -2.28 -62.78
CA ASP A 1 -16.60 -2.78 -61.50
C ASP A 1 -16.34 -1.87 -60.30
N LYS A 2 -16.72 -0.58 -60.34
CA LYS A 2 -16.70 0.33 -59.16
C LYS A 2 -18.05 0.45 -58.44
N HIS A 3 -19.10 -0.26 -58.91
CA HIS A 3 -20.48 -0.12 -58.44
C HIS A 3 -21.00 -1.30 -57.60
N LYS A 4 -20.15 -2.26 -57.19
CA LYS A 4 -20.60 -3.42 -56.40
C LYS A 4 -20.64 -3.18 -54.88
N PHE A 5 -19.95 -2.15 -54.38
CA PHE A 5 -19.92 -1.81 -52.96
C PHE A 5 -20.34 -0.35 -52.75
N SER A 6 -21.38 -0.14 -51.96
CA SER A 6 -21.77 1.17 -51.45
C SER A 6 -21.00 1.44 -50.17
N THR A 7 -20.07 2.40 -50.19
CA THR A 7 -19.32 2.81 -49.00
C THR A 7 -20.11 3.88 -48.24
N TYR A 8 -20.24 3.69 -46.93
CA TYR A 8 -20.79 4.67 -46.01
C TYR A 8 -19.71 5.03 -44.98
N VAL A 9 -19.59 6.31 -44.67
CA VAL A 9 -18.68 6.85 -43.67
C VAL A 9 -19.53 7.41 -42.54
N VAL A 10 -19.39 6.81 -41.36
CA VAL A 10 -20.05 7.30 -40.15
C VAL A 10 -18.98 7.94 -39.28
N ALA A 11 -19.04 9.26 -39.13
CA ALA A 11 -18.17 10.01 -38.24
C ALA A 11 -18.81 10.07 -36.86
N SER A 12 -18.21 9.40 -35.87
CA SER A 12 -18.69 9.41 -34.49
C SER A 12 -18.10 10.57 -33.69
N GLY A 13 -18.86 11.10 -32.74
CA GLY A 13 -18.31 11.85 -31.61
C GLY A 13 -17.42 10.99 -30.71
N HIS A 14 -16.92 11.58 -29.63
CA HIS A 14 -16.20 10.87 -28.58
C HIS A 14 -17.11 9.84 -27.92
N GLN A 15 -16.65 8.60 -27.89
CA GLN A 15 -17.46 7.48 -27.43
C GLN A 15 -17.42 7.39 -25.90
N TYR A 16 -18.59 7.23 -25.29
CA TYR A 16 -18.76 6.86 -23.88
C TYR A 16 -19.75 5.71 -23.74
N GLY A 17 -19.82 5.06 -22.58
CA GLY A 17 -20.55 3.81 -22.37
C GLY A 17 -19.66 2.58 -22.44
N ALA A 18 -20.01 1.55 -21.66
CA ALA A 18 -19.35 0.24 -21.64
C ALA A 18 -17.82 0.21 -21.30
N GLY A 19 -17.29 1.17 -20.52
CA GLY A 19 -16.00 1.01 -19.80
C GLY A 19 -14.89 2.02 -20.12
N GLU A 20 -15.15 3.31 -19.92
CA GLU A 20 -15.30 4.31 -20.99
C GLU A 20 -14.01 4.98 -21.51
N GLY A 21 -13.43 4.43 -22.59
CA GLY A 21 -12.58 5.12 -23.58
C GLY A 21 -11.74 6.31 -23.13
N LEU A 22 -12.06 7.51 -23.64
CA LEU A 22 -11.36 8.76 -23.35
C LEU A 22 -11.58 9.24 -21.91
N PHE A 23 -12.78 9.06 -21.37
CA PHE A 23 -13.17 9.55 -20.05
C PHE A 23 -12.69 8.65 -18.91
N HIS A 24 -12.17 7.46 -19.23
CA HIS A 24 -11.70 6.47 -18.27
C HIS A 24 -10.71 7.05 -17.26
N PHE A 25 -9.81 7.94 -17.71
CA PHE A 25 -8.88 8.63 -16.85
C PHE A 25 -9.58 9.39 -15.71
N PHE A 26 -10.62 10.17 -16.03
CA PHE A 26 -11.37 10.94 -15.03
C PHE A 26 -12.17 10.03 -14.10
N PHE A 27 -12.77 8.96 -14.63
CA PHE A 27 -13.47 7.97 -13.81
C PHE A 27 -12.51 7.20 -12.89
N LYS A 28 -11.31 6.86 -13.36
CA LYS A 28 -10.29 6.16 -12.58
C LYS A 28 -9.77 7.02 -11.43
N ILE A 29 -9.42 8.27 -11.71
CA ILE A 29 -8.97 9.22 -10.68
C ILE A 29 -10.07 9.48 -9.65
N GLY A 30 -11.31 9.73 -10.11
CA GLY A 30 -12.46 9.91 -9.23
C GLY A 30 -12.67 8.68 -8.34
N TRP A 31 -12.61 7.48 -8.92
CA TRP A 31 -12.81 6.22 -8.22
C TRP A 31 -11.74 5.95 -7.15
N LEU A 32 -10.47 6.19 -7.48
CA LEU A 32 -9.36 5.99 -6.57
C LEU A 32 -9.33 7.03 -5.45
N SER A 33 -9.94 8.21 -5.67
CA SER A 33 -10.00 9.31 -4.69
C SER A 33 -8.62 9.71 -4.13
N GLU A 34 -7.55 9.46 -4.90
CA GLU A 34 -6.17 9.79 -4.55
C GLU A 34 -5.91 11.30 -4.57
N THR A 35 -6.70 12.04 -5.36
CA THR A 35 -6.61 13.50 -5.46
C THR A 35 -7.86 14.17 -4.86
N PRO A 36 -7.71 15.29 -4.14
CA PRO A 36 -8.83 16.02 -3.55
C PRO A 36 -9.72 16.69 -4.59
N ALA A 37 -9.23 16.83 -5.83
CA ALA A 37 -9.96 17.37 -6.97
C ALA A 37 -9.57 16.61 -8.26
N ILE A 38 -10.51 16.55 -9.20
CA ILE A 38 -10.25 15.98 -10.54
C ILE A 38 -9.68 17.10 -11.45
N PRO A 39 -8.55 16.86 -12.14
CA PRO A 39 -7.95 17.88 -13.00
C PRO A 39 -8.79 18.12 -14.27
N VAL A 40 -9.07 19.38 -14.58
CA VAL A 40 -9.56 19.83 -15.89
C VAL A 40 -8.44 20.58 -16.59
N PHE A 41 -8.13 20.15 -17.81
CA PHE A 41 -7.00 20.69 -18.54
C PHE A 41 -7.39 21.92 -19.34
N GLY A 42 -6.69 23.04 -19.09
CA GLY A 42 -7.00 24.34 -19.67
C GLY A 42 -8.24 25.00 -19.04
N ASP A 43 -8.93 25.83 -19.83
CA ASP A 43 -10.05 26.63 -19.33
C ASP A 43 -11.33 25.81 -19.10
N GLY A 44 -11.43 24.62 -19.73
CA GLY A 44 -12.56 23.71 -19.62
C GLY A 44 -13.79 24.08 -20.45
N ASN A 45 -13.77 25.23 -21.12
CA ASN A 45 -14.89 25.78 -21.91
C ASN A 45 -15.04 25.17 -23.31
N ASN A 46 -14.32 24.09 -23.59
CA ASN A 46 -14.30 23.45 -24.90
C ASN A 46 -15.48 22.46 -25.03
N PHE A 47 -16.16 22.52 -26.17
CA PHE A 47 -17.28 21.65 -26.47
C PHE A 47 -16.80 20.34 -27.09
N LEU A 48 -17.20 19.23 -26.47
CA LEU A 48 -16.84 17.89 -26.93
C LEU A 48 -18.08 17.21 -27.51
N PRO A 49 -18.11 16.90 -28.82
CA PRO A 49 -19.18 16.08 -29.38
C PRO A 49 -19.03 14.66 -28.83
N THR A 50 -20.09 14.11 -28.24
CA THR A 50 -20.09 12.78 -27.62
C THR A 50 -21.15 11.87 -28.25
N ILE A 51 -20.95 10.55 -28.15
CA ILE A 51 -21.95 9.54 -28.49
C ILE A 51 -21.85 8.31 -27.58
N HIS A 52 -22.97 7.79 -27.12
CA HIS A 52 -22.99 6.53 -26.39
C HIS A 52 -22.69 5.33 -27.32
N VAL A 53 -21.90 4.35 -26.87
CA VAL A 53 -21.49 3.18 -27.68
C VAL A 53 -22.69 2.38 -28.20
N LEU A 54 -23.73 2.19 -27.38
CA LEU A 54 -24.96 1.49 -27.83
C LEU A 54 -25.75 2.30 -28.85
N ASP A 55 -25.74 3.63 -28.73
CA ASP A 55 -26.44 4.51 -29.68
C ASP A 55 -25.69 4.56 -31.00
N LEU A 56 -24.36 4.61 -30.97
CA LEU A 56 -23.54 4.46 -32.17
C LEU A 56 -23.79 3.11 -32.85
N ALA A 57 -23.88 2.01 -32.09
CA ALA A 57 -24.21 0.70 -32.64
C ALA A 57 -25.61 0.70 -33.29
N ALA A 58 -26.59 1.33 -32.66
CA ALA A 58 -27.93 1.47 -33.23
C ALA A 58 -27.93 2.33 -34.51
N VAL A 59 -27.14 3.40 -34.57
CA VAL A 59 -26.95 4.19 -35.80
C VAL A 59 -26.36 3.32 -36.91
N LEU A 60 -25.29 2.57 -36.62
CA LEU A 60 -24.64 1.70 -37.60
C LEU A 60 -25.59 0.61 -38.13
N GLN A 61 -26.37 -0.02 -37.24
CA GLN A 61 -27.38 -0.99 -37.62
C GLN A 61 -28.42 -0.38 -38.56
N ASN A 62 -28.94 0.80 -38.21
CA ASN A 62 -29.93 1.50 -39.03
C ASN A 62 -29.40 1.91 -40.41
N VAL A 63 -28.12 2.30 -40.50
CA VAL A 63 -27.45 2.61 -41.77
C VAL A 63 -27.33 1.36 -42.64
N ALA A 64 -27.02 0.21 -42.04
CA ALA A 64 -26.95 -1.07 -42.75
C ALA A 64 -28.32 -1.51 -43.30
N ASP A 65 -29.38 -1.31 -42.51
CA ASP A 65 -30.74 -1.74 -42.84
C ASP A 65 -31.41 -0.83 -43.88
N HIS A 66 -31.38 0.49 -43.67
CA HIS A 66 -32.14 1.45 -44.49
C HIS A 66 -31.36 1.97 -45.70
N ARG A 67 -30.03 1.80 -45.72
CA ARG A 67 -29.13 2.23 -46.81
C ARG A 67 -29.46 3.64 -47.32
N PRO A 68 -29.20 4.67 -46.50
CA PRO A 68 -29.58 6.05 -46.82
C PRO A 68 -28.93 6.54 -48.11
N LYS A 69 -29.50 7.59 -48.71
CA LYS A 69 -28.95 8.23 -49.92
C LYS A 69 -27.64 8.98 -49.65
N PHE A 70 -27.44 9.43 -48.41
CA PHE A 70 -26.23 10.13 -48.01
C PHE A 70 -25.18 9.15 -47.51
N HIS A 71 -23.98 9.24 -48.06
CA HIS A 71 -22.87 8.35 -47.74
C HIS A 71 -22.01 8.83 -46.56
N TYR A 72 -22.20 10.06 -46.09
CA TYR A 72 -21.52 10.61 -44.92
C TYR A 72 -22.54 10.94 -43.84
N ILE A 73 -22.38 10.34 -42.67
CA ILE A 73 -23.34 10.43 -41.56
C ILE A 73 -22.58 10.83 -40.30
N LEU A 74 -23.06 11.85 -39.62
CA LEU A 74 -22.52 12.29 -38.34
C LEU A 74 -23.33 11.63 -37.21
N ALA A 75 -22.63 10.95 -36.31
CA ALA A 75 -23.20 10.26 -35.16
C ALA A 75 -22.72 10.94 -33.87
N VAL A 76 -23.55 11.86 -33.37
CA VAL A 76 -23.35 12.66 -32.15
C VAL A 76 -24.70 12.79 -31.46
N ASP A 77 -24.69 12.76 -30.13
CA ASP A 77 -25.86 12.97 -29.28
C ASP A 77 -26.35 14.42 -29.35
N GLU A 78 -27.48 14.72 -28.71
CA GLU A 78 -28.04 16.07 -28.70
C GLU A 78 -27.38 16.98 -27.66
N SER A 79 -26.50 16.41 -26.83
CA SER A 79 -25.87 17.13 -25.74
C SER A 79 -24.74 18.03 -26.21
N MET A 80 -24.78 19.30 -25.79
CA MET A 80 -23.74 20.28 -26.04
C MET A 80 -23.01 20.64 -24.74
N HIS A 81 -22.34 19.67 -24.14
CA HIS A 81 -21.64 19.88 -22.88
C HIS A 81 -20.21 20.36 -23.09
N THR A 82 -19.76 21.20 -22.16
CA THR A 82 -18.35 21.57 -22.04
C THR A 82 -17.56 20.47 -21.32
N LEU A 83 -16.24 20.40 -21.56
CA LEU A 83 -15.37 19.48 -20.82
C LEU A 83 -15.49 19.70 -19.30
N GLN A 84 -15.59 20.95 -18.85
CA GLN A 84 -15.79 21.28 -17.44
C GLN A 84 -17.09 20.69 -16.88
N GLU A 85 -18.21 20.79 -17.59
CA GLU A 85 -19.49 20.20 -17.18
C GLU A 85 -19.42 18.68 -17.09
N LEU A 86 -18.81 18.04 -18.09
CA LEU A 86 -18.64 16.57 -18.11
C LEU A 86 -17.80 16.11 -16.91
N VAL A 87 -16.65 16.75 -16.67
CA VAL A 87 -15.78 16.41 -15.55
C VAL A 87 -16.43 16.78 -14.21
N LYS A 88 -17.23 17.85 -14.13
CA LYS A 88 -18.02 18.19 -12.92
C LYS A 88 -19.05 17.12 -12.62
N CYS A 89 -19.74 16.63 -13.64
CA CYS A 89 -20.71 15.56 -13.50
C CYS A 89 -20.04 14.25 -13.03
N ILE A 90 -18.90 13.89 -13.61
CA ILE A 90 -18.12 12.71 -13.18
C ILE A 90 -17.62 12.91 -11.75
N SER A 91 -17.07 14.08 -11.41
CA SER A 91 -16.56 14.37 -10.06
C SER A 91 -17.66 14.30 -9.00
N LYS A 92 -18.87 14.80 -9.29
CA LYS A 92 -20.00 14.70 -8.37
C LYS A 92 -20.50 13.27 -8.15
N ASN A 93 -20.44 12.42 -9.18
CA ASN A 93 -21.03 11.07 -9.13
C ASN A 93 -20.04 9.93 -8.85
N VAL A 94 -18.75 10.16 -9.06
CA VAL A 94 -17.69 9.15 -8.89
C VAL A 94 -16.55 9.67 -8.02
N GLY A 95 -16.35 10.98 -7.93
CA GLY A 95 -15.20 11.58 -7.25
C GLY A 95 -15.55 12.41 -6.01
N PRO A 96 -14.62 13.28 -5.58
CA PRO A 96 -14.76 14.15 -4.41
C PRO A 96 -15.66 15.39 -4.65
N GLY A 97 -16.26 15.54 -5.83
CA GLY A 97 -17.11 16.69 -6.20
C GLY A 97 -16.35 17.98 -6.54
N LYS A 98 -15.04 18.04 -6.27
CA LYS A 98 -14.18 19.20 -6.57
C LYS A 98 -13.42 19.02 -7.88
N ILE A 99 -13.12 20.15 -8.54
CA ILE A 99 -12.41 20.21 -9.80
C ILE A 99 -11.29 21.24 -9.69
N GLU A 100 -10.14 20.93 -10.25
CA GLU A 100 -9.00 21.84 -10.31
C GLU A 100 -8.61 22.11 -11.76
N LYS A 101 -8.48 23.37 -12.14
CA LYS A 101 -8.03 23.75 -13.49
C LYS A 101 -6.51 23.70 -13.53
N LEU A 102 -5.96 22.84 -14.38
CA LEU A 102 -4.53 22.72 -14.59
C LEU A 102 -4.12 23.34 -15.94
N PRO A 103 -2.97 24.04 -16.00
CA PRO A 103 -2.44 24.55 -17.25
C PRO A 103 -2.11 23.40 -18.20
N LYS A 104 -2.20 23.68 -19.51
CA LYS A 104 -1.98 22.69 -20.58
C LYS A 104 -0.59 22.05 -20.55
N GLU A 105 0.38 22.70 -19.92
CA GLU A 105 1.76 22.23 -19.77
C GLU A 105 1.88 21.08 -18.76
N ASN A 106 1.01 21.07 -17.73
CA ASN A 106 0.99 20.00 -16.72
C ASN A 106 0.30 18.73 -17.24
N ALA A 107 -0.39 18.81 -18.39
CA ALA A 107 -0.98 17.66 -19.07
C ALA A 107 0.07 16.59 -19.41
N PHE A 108 1.28 17.01 -19.82
CA PHE A 108 2.37 16.11 -20.22
C PHE A 108 2.99 15.31 -19.07
N LEU A 109 2.71 15.68 -17.81
CA LEU A 109 3.24 14.97 -16.65
C LEU A 109 2.49 13.67 -16.37
N SER A 110 1.24 13.55 -16.82
CA SER A 110 0.46 12.34 -16.60
C SER A 110 0.79 11.27 -17.65
N LYS A 111 1.37 10.15 -17.19
CA LYS A 111 1.78 9.03 -18.06
C LYS A 111 0.59 8.23 -18.60
N GLU A 112 -0.60 8.39 -18.02
CA GLU A 112 -1.80 7.61 -18.38
C GLU A 112 -2.50 8.09 -19.65
N LEU A 113 -2.31 9.35 -20.05
CA LEU A 113 -2.96 9.94 -21.22
C LEU A 113 -1.97 10.05 -22.40
N THR A 114 -2.30 9.39 -23.52
CA THR A 114 -1.53 9.48 -24.76
C THR A 114 -1.73 10.83 -25.45
N GLN A 115 -0.79 11.24 -26.30
CA GLN A 115 -0.90 12.47 -27.10
C GLN A 115 -2.22 12.55 -27.90
N MET A 116 -2.71 11.42 -28.40
CA MET A 116 -3.98 11.37 -29.12
C MET A 116 -5.19 11.67 -28.22
N HIS A 117 -5.17 11.20 -26.96
CA HIS A 117 -6.22 11.53 -25.98
C HIS A 117 -6.21 13.02 -25.63
N TRP A 118 -5.02 13.63 -25.60
CA TRP A 118 -4.88 15.08 -25.38
C TRP A 118 -5.49 15.89 -26.51
N ASP A 119 -5.15 15.55 -27.74
CA ASP A 119 -5.70 16.23 -28.91
C ASP A 119 -7.22 16.13 -28.95
N MET A 120 -7.78 14.97 -28.56
CA MET A 120 -9.22 14.74 -28.40
C MET A 120 -9.87 15.59 -27.30
N LEU A 121 -9.26 15.66 -26.11
CA LEU A 121 -9.79 16.44 -24.98
C LEU A 121 -9.72 17.95 -25.21
N LEU A 122 -8.80 18.44 -26.05
CA LEU A 122 -8.66 19.86 -26.37
C LEU A 122 -9.52 20.30 -27.57
N VAL A 123 -10.27 19.39 -28.18
CA VAL A 123 -11.21 19.71 -29.25
C VAL A 123 -12.27 20.69 -28.73
N ASN A 124 -12.59 21.69 -29.55
CA ASN A 124 -13.70 22.62 -29.32
C ASN A 124 -14.59 22.64 -30.56
N LEU A 125 -15.49 21.68 -30.68
CA LEU A 125 -16.38 21.52 -31.84
C LEU A 125 -17.82 21.40 -31.39
N ARG A 126 -18.69 22.23 -31.98
CA ARG A 126 -20.14 22.14 -31.83
C ARG A 126 -20.71 21.45 -33.06
N MET A 127 -21.33 20.30 -32.86
CA MET A 127 -21.83 19.44 -33.94
C MET A 127 -23.25 19.00 -33.63
N GLU A 128 -24.11 18.99 -34.64
CA GLU A 128 -25.51 18.56 -34.52
C GLU A 128 -25.85 17.54 -35.61
N SER A 129 -26.53 16.46 -35.24
CA SER A 129 -26.92 15.38 -36.14
C SER A 129 -28.37 15.54 -36.63
N MET A 130 -28.62 16.45 -37.59
CA MET A 130 -29.98 16.66 -38.13
C MET A 130 -30.56 15.39 -38.80
N PHE A 131 -29.69 14.57 -39.42
CA PHE A 131 -30.12 13.44 -40.23
C PHE A 131 -30.64 12.24 -39.42
N LEU A 132 -30.19 12.08 -38.17
CA LEU A 132 -30.52 10.90 -37.36
C LEU A 132 -31.95 10.94 -36.82
N LYS A 133 -32.43 12.12 -36.40
CA LYS A 133 -33.77 12.28 -35.82
C LYS A 133 -34.90 12.10 -36.83
N GLU A 134 -34.67 12.53 -38.07
CA GLU A 134 -35.72 12.57 -39.09
C GLU A 134 -35.87 11.26 -39.87
N ASN A 135 -34.80 10.46 -39.99
CA ASN A 135 -34.77 9.32 -40.92
C ASN A 135 -34.62 7.95 -40.24
N PHE A 136 -34.25 7.88 -38.96
CA PHE A 136 -34.04 6.62 -38.26
C PHE A 136 -34.91 6.51 -37.01
N ASN A 137 -35.49 5.32 -36.80
CA ASN A 137 -36.23 5.00 -35.58
C ASN A 137 -35.27 4.37 -34.56
N ILE A 138 -34.41 5.18 -33.95
CA ILE A 138 -33.42 4.75 -32.96
C ILE A 138 -34.08 4.75 -31.58
N LYS A 139 -33.93 3.65 -30.84
CA LYS A 139 -34.18 3.61 -29.40
C LYS A 139 -32.94 4.12 -28.68
N TRP A 140 -32.92 5.42 -28.42
CA TRP A 140 -31.79 6.06 -27.77
C TRP A 140 -31.66 5.61 -26.31
N VAL A 141 -30.44 5.30 -25.91
CA VAL A 141 -30.05 5.03 -24.53
C VAL A 141 -29.62 6.33 -23.85
N ALA A 142 -28.91 7.21 -24.54
CA ALA A 142 -28.41 8.47 -24.00
C ALA A 142 -28.55 9.66 -24.95
N GLN A 143 -29.77 9.91 -25.44
CA GLN A 143 -30.08 11.03 -26.33
C GLN A 143 -29.70 12.40 -25.74
N ALA A 144 -29.94 12.58 -24.44
CA ALA A 144 -29.66 13.81 -23.70
C ALA A 144 -28.19 13.93 -23.24
N GLY A 145 -27.33 12.95 -23.59
CA GLY A 145 -25.91 12.96 -23.30
C GLY A 145 -25.50 12.30 -21.97
N LEU A 146 -24.22 12.47 -21.66
CA LEU A 146 -23.57 11.88 -20.48
C LEU A 146 -24.12 12.47 -19.16
N VAL A 147 -24.39 13.78 -19.11
CA VAL A 147 -24.67 14.49 -17.86
C VAL A 147 -26.00 14.03 -17.25
N GLU A 148 -27.04 13.89 -18.08
CA GLU A 148 -28.38 13.48 -17.65
C GLU A 148 -28.44 11.98 -17.31
N ASN A 149 -27.65 11.14 -18.01
CA ASN A 149 -27.73 9.68 -17.88
C ASN A 149 -26.59 9.07 -17.05
N ILE A 150 -25.88 9.91 -16.30
CA ILE A 150 -24.66 9.53 -15.58
C ILE A 150 -24.85 8.37 -14.61
N GLU A 151 -26.00 8.25 -13.95
CA GLU A 151 -26.26 7.15 -13.01
C GLU A 151 -26.26 5.78 -13.69
N GLN A 152 -26.84 5.70 -14.89
CA GLN A 152 -26.84 4.46 -15.67
C GLN A 152 -25.42 4.15 -16.17
N ILE A 153 -24.73 5.16 -16.69
CA ILE A 153 -23.34 5.06 -17.15
C ILE A 153 -22.41 4.58 -16.03
N VAL A 154 -22.54 5.12 -14.82
CA VAL A 154 -21.73 4.68 -13.67
C VAL A 154 -22.01 3.22 -13.33
N LYS A 155 -23.27 2.77 -13.43
CA LYS A 155 -23.60 1.34 -13.25
C LYS A 155 -22.98 0.46 -14.33
N GLU A 156 -23.03 0.89 -15.60
CA GLU A 156 -22.38 0.18 -16.71
C GLU A 156 -20.86 0.15 -16.57
N TYR A 157 -20.25 1.24 -16.11
CA TYR A 157 -18.83 1.32 -15.81
C TYR A 157 -18.43 0.34 -14.71
N LYS A 158 -19.21 0.29 -13.61
CA LYS A 158 -19.01 -0.67 -12.52
C LYS A 158 -19.11 -2.12 -13.02
N GLN A 159 -20.14 -2.43 -13.80
CA GLN A 159 -20.37 -3.79 -14.33
C GLN A 159 -19.31 -4.24 -15.34
N SER A 160 -18.93 -3.37 -16.29
CA SER A 160 -17.96 -3.70 -17.34
C SER A 160 -16.57 -3.99 -16.80
N ARG A 161 -16.17 -3.34 -15.70
CA ARG A 161 -14.86 -3.48 -15.07
C ARG A 161 -14.87 -4.42 -13.84
N GLY A 162 -16.05 -4.91 -13.43
CA GLY A 162 -16.20 -5.72 -12.21
C GLY A 162 -15.93 -4.94 -10.92
N LEU A 163 -16.07 -3.61 -10.95
CA LEU A 163 -15.83 -2.74 -9.81
C LEU A 163 -17.02 -2.80 -8.85
N LEU A 164 -16.91 -3.68 -7.86
CA LEU A 164 -17.91 -3.86 -6.83
C LEU A 164 -17.32 -3.44 -5.47
N PRO A 165 -17.94 -2.48 -4.76
CA PRO A 165 -17.44 -2.05 -3.46
C PRO A 165 -17.50 -3.22 -2.48
N LEU A 166 -16.35 -3.54 -1.88
CA LEU A 166 -16.25 -4.61 -0.90
C LEU A 166 -16.47 -4.05 0.51
N LYS A 167 -17.51 -4.53 1.18
CA LYS A 167 -17.91 -4.02 2.50
C LYS A 167 -17.75 -5.12 3.53
N VAL A 168 -16.83 -4.92 4.46
CA VAL A 168 -16.46 -5.91 5.47
C VAL A 168 -16.66 -5.32 6.86
N CYS A 169 -17.23 -6.12 7.76
CA CYS A 169 -17.33 -5.78 9.18
C CYS A 169 -16.51 -6.79 9.99
N ILE A 170 -15.58 -6.32 10.80
CA ILE A 170 -14.77 -7.16 11.69
C ILE A 170 -15.27 -7.01 13.12
N HIS A 171 -15.81 -8.09 13.65
CA HIS A 171 -16.30 -8.20 15.02
C HIS A 171 -15.38 -9.12 15.83
N GLY A 172 -15.27 -8.90 17.14
CA GLY A 172 -14.48 -9.77 18.02
C GLY A 172 -14.05 -9.07 19.31
N PRO A 173 -13.51 -9.83 20.28
CA PRO A 173 -13.13 -9.28 21.59
C PRO A 173 -11.97 -8.28 21.46
N PRO A 174 -11.82 -7.35 22.43
CA PRO A 174 -10.68 -6.44 22.46
C PRO A 174 -9.36 -7.24 22.57
N GLY A 175 -8.29 -6.75 21.93
CA GLY A 175 -6.96 -7.39 22.01
C GLY A 175 -6.71 -8.56 21.04
N VAL A 176 -7.69 -9.00 20.25
CA VAL A 176 -7.52 -10.10 19.28
C VAL A 176 -6.71 -9.71 18.04
N GLY A 177 -6.49 -8.40 17.81
CA GLY A 177 -5.77 -7.88 16.64
C GLY A 177 -6.67 -7.50 15.47
N LYS A 178 -7.93 -7.11 15.73
CA LYS A 178 -8.90 -6.63 14.71
C LYS A 178 -8.29 -5.55 13.82
N SER A 179 -7.70 -4.53 14.42
CA SER A 179 -7.09 -3.41 13.69
C SER A 179 -5.93 -3.85 12.79
N THR A 180 -5.11 -4.80 13.22
CA THR A 180 -4.03 -5.34 12.40
C THR A 180 -4.56 -6.08 11.17
N ILE A 181 -5.59 -6.92 11.36
CA ILE A 181 -6.24 -7.64 10.25
C ILE A 181 -6.95 -6.65 9.32
N ALA A 182 -7.64 -5.65 9.88
CA ALA A 182 -8.29 -4.60 9.11
C ALA A 182 -7.29 -3.81 8.25
N GLU A 183 -6.14 -3.43 8.81
CA GLU A 183 -5.08 -2.72 8.10
C GLU A 183 -4.48 -3.55 6.96
N GLU A 184 -4.24 -4.85 7.18
CA GLU A 184 -3.76 -5.75 6.13
C GLU A 184 -4.78 -5.92 5.01
N LEU A 185 -6.06 -6.11 5.34
CA LEU A 185 -7.13 -6.20 4.35
C LEU A 185 -7.30 -4.88 3.59
N CYS A 186 -7.24 -3.73 4.26
CA CYS A 186 -7.33 -2.42 3.62
C CYS A 186 -6.18 -2.20 2.62
N LYS A 187 -4.95 -2.64 2.95
CA LYS A 187 -3.80 -2.55 2.03
C LYS A 187 -3.97 -3.45 0.80
N LEU A 188 -4.45 -4.69 1.00
CA LEU A 188 -4.58 -5.67 -0.08
C LEU A 188 -5.73 -5.32 -1.04
N TYR A 189 -6.86 -4.90 -0.51
CA TYR A 189 -8.07 -4.62 -1.29
C TYR A 189 -8.25 -3.14 -1.65
N LYS A 190 -7.34 -2.26 -1.18
CA LYS A 190 -7.47 -0.80 -1.28
C LYS A 190 -8.83 -0.31 -0.77
N LEU A 191 -9.13 -0.64 0.47
CA LEU A 191 -10.38 -0.26 1.15
C LEU A 191 -10.11 0.83 2.19
N HIS A 192 -11.16 1.55 2.56
CA HIS A 192 -11.09 2.50 3.66
C HIS A 192 -11.22 1.79 5.00
N HIS A 193 -10.20 1.96 5.84
CA HIS A 193 -10.24 1.51 7.24
C HIS A 193 -11.05 2.51 8.06
N ILE A 194 -12.19 2.05 8.60
CA ILE A 194 -13.07 2.88 9.42
C ILE A 194 -12.88 2.50 10.89
N LYS A 195 -12.09 3.30 11.59
CA LYS A 195 -11.95 3.30 13.06
C LYS A 195 -12.80 4.42 13.64
N ILE A 196 -13.51 4.15 14.75
CA ILE A 196 -14.40 5.14 15.38
C ILE A 196 -13.65 6.43 15.73
N ASN A 197 -12.48 6.31 16.36
CA ASN A 197 -11.68 7.48 16.76
C ASN A 197 -11.24 8.33 15.58
N ASP A 198 -10.83 7.69 14.47
CA ASP A 198 -10.40 8.40 13.27
C ASP A 198 -11.58 9.11 12.60
N VAL A 199 -12.76 8.48 12.58
CA VAL A 199 -14.00 9.10 12.06
C VAL A 199 -14.39 10.32 12.90
N ILE A 200 -14.27 10.24 14.22
CA ILE A 200 -14.55 11.38 15.11
C ILE A 200 -13.56 12.51 14.86
N SER A 201 -12.26 12.22 14.83
CA SER A 201 -11.23 13.24 14.57
C SER A 201 -11.40 13.88 13.19
N GLU A 202 -11.72 13.10 12.15
CA GLU A 202 -11.98 13.62 10.81
C GLU A 202 -13.26 14.46 10.76
N ALA A 203 -14.34 14.01 11.40
CA ALA A 203 -15.59 14.77 11.47
C ALA A 203 -15.38 16.12 12.19
N VAL A 204 -14.62 16.13 13.29
CA VAL A 204 -14.25 17.35 14.01
C VAL A 204 -13.39 18.25 13.11
N ALA A 205 -12.38 17.72 12.42
CA ALA A 205 -11.53 18.50 11.52
C ALA A 205 -12.30 19.09 10.33
N ASN A 206 -13.21 18.33 9.72
CA ASN A 206 -14.06 18.80 8.63
C ASN A 206 -14.97 19.93 9.08
N LEU A 207 -15.59 19.79 10.26
CA LEU A 207 -16.40 20.85 10.83
C LEU A 207 -15.53 22.07 11.18
N GLU A 208 -14.32 21.89 11.71
CA GLU A 208 -13.39 23.01 11.99
C GLU A 208 -12.98 23.75 10.72
N GLN A 209 -12.79 23.04 9.61
CA GLN A 209 -12.48 23.63 8.31
C GLN A 209 -13.65 24.46 7.75
N VAL A 210 -14.89 24.01 7.97
CA VAL A 210 -16.09 24.78 7.60
C VAL A 210 -16.22 26.05 8.46
N VAL A 211 -15.73 26.00 9.70
CA VAL A 211 -15.79 27.13 10.65
C VAL A 211 -14.62 28.10 10.50
N ALA A 212 -13.48 27.65 9.98
CA ALA A 212 -12.34 28.51 9.71
C ALA A 212 -12.72 29.58 8.67
N PRO A 213 -12.41 30.87 8.91
CA PRO A 213 -12.63 31.89 7.90
C PRO A 213 -11.79 31.57 6.66
N LYS A 214 -12.45 31.39 5.50
CA LYS A 214 -11.76 31.36 4.20
C LYS A 214 -11.07 32.73 4.04
N GLU A 215 -9.76 32.81 4.31
CA GLU A 215 -8.99 34.00 3.96
C GLU A 215 -9.07 34.18 2.44
N LEU A 216 -9.54 35.36 2.03
CA LEU A 216 -9.84 35.74 0.66
C LEU A 216 -8.58 35.71 -0.22
N ASP A 217 -8.37 34.63 -0.98
CA ASP A 217 -7.53 34.67 -2.18
C ASP A 217 -8.28 35.46 -3.26
N SER A 218 -7.93 36.75 -3.35
CA SER A 218 -8.58 37.81 -4.12
C SER A 218 -8.35 37.76 -5.65
N ASP A 219 -8.13 36.59 -6.26
CA ASP A 219 -7.80 36.48 -7.70
C ASP A 219 -8.68 35.50 -8.51
N ARG A 220 -9.81 35.02 -7.99
CA ARG A 220 -10.79 34.23 -8.77
C ARG A 220 -12.11 34.99 -8.97
N MET A 221 -12.06 36.04 -9.79
CA MET A 221 -13.28 36.66 -10.34
C MET A 221 -13.88 35.74 -11.41
N GLY A 222 -14.97 35.06 -11.08
CA GLY A 222 -15.79 34.34 -12.05
C GLY A 222 -16.77 33.34 -11.45
N GLU A 223 -17.93 33.86 -11.03
CA GLU A 223 -19.23 33.15 -10.87
C GLU A 223 -19.35 32.08 -9.77
N GLU A 224 -19.62 32.51 -8.53
CA GLU A 224 -20.30 31.72 -7.49
C GLU A 224 -21.25 32.64 -6.67
N GLU A 225 -22.30 33.21 -7.29
CA GLU A 225 -23.28 34.07 -6.58
C GLU A 225 -24.50 33.30 -6.03
N GLU A 226 -24.61 31.98 -6.24
CA GLU A 226 -25.74 31.17 -5.70
C GLU A 226 -25.38 30.33 -4.47
N ASP A 227 -24.09 30.15 -4.12
CA ASP A 227 -23.66 29.27 -3.01
C ASP A 227 -23.43 30.01 -1.66
N GLU A 228 -23.37 31.35 -1.64
CA GLU A 228 -23.00 32.10 -0.43
C GLU A 228 -24.07 32.10 0.67
N GLU A 229 -25.37 32.04 0.34
CA GLU A 229 -26.45 32.02 1.35
C GLU A 229 -26.65 30.65 2.03
N GLU A 230 -26.36 29.54 1.34
CA GLU A 230 -26.40 28.19 1.92
C GLU A 230 -25.14 27.88 2.74
N GLU A 231 -23.96 28.34 2.31
CA GLU A 231 -22.71 28.18 3.07
C GLU A 231 -22.82 28.86 4.45
N GLY A 232 -23.39 30.07 4.53
CA GLY A 232 -23.53 30.81 5.80
C GLY A 232 -24.36 30.10 6.87
N ARG A 233 -25.47 29.45 6.48
CA ARG A 233 -26.33 28.66 7.41
C ARG A 233 -25.67 27.34 7.84
N ASN A 234 -24.90 26.72 6.94
CA ASN A 234 -24.15 25.51 7.26
C ASN A 234 -23.03 25.79 8.27
N VAL A 235 -22.39 26.97 8.20
CA VAL A 235 -21.34 27.36 9.15
C VAL A 235 -21.89 27.49 10.58
N GLU A 236 -23.03 28.18 10.77
CA GLU A 236 -23.64 28.32 12.10
C GLU A 236 -24.09 26.97 12.69
N ALA A 237 -24.69 26.11 11.87
CA ALA A 237 -25.09 24.76 12.28
C ALA A 237 -23.86 23.88 12.63
N ALA A 238 -22.78 23.97 11.85
CA ALA A 238 -21.53 23.26 12.11
C ALA A 238 -20.85 23.74 13.39
N GLN A 239 -20.86 25.05 13.67
CA GLN A 239 -20.35 25.63 14.91
C GLN A 239 -21.10 25.13 16.14
N SER A 240 -22.43 25.10 16.08
CA SER A 240 -23.26 24.59 17.18
C SER A 240 -23.01 23.10 17.45
N LEU A 241 -22.95 22.29 16.40
CA LEU A 241 -22.66 20.86 16.52
C LEU A 241 -21.25 20.61 17.08
N LEU A 242 -20.24 21.35 16.63
CA LEU A 242 -18.88 21.26 17.16
C LEU A 242 -18.81 21.57 18.65
N ALA A 243 -19.50 22.61 19.10
CA ALA A 243 -19.52 22.98 20.51
C ALA A 243 -20.12 21.84 21.36
N VAL A 244 -21.24 21.27 20.92
CA VAL A 244 -21.91 20.14 21.60
C VAL A 244 -21.03 18.88 21.61
N ILE A 245 -20.31 18.60 20.51
CA ILE A 245 -19.41 17.44 20.41
C ILE A 245 -18.21 17.60 21.34
N LYS A 246 -17.57 18.78 21.36
CA LYS A 246 -16.42 19.08 22.23
C LYS A 246 -16.82 19.04 23.71
N GLU A 247 -17.98 19.60 24.05
CA GLU A 247 -18.51 19.56 25.42
C GLU A 247 -18.81 18.11 25.86
N ASN A 248 -19.43 17.28 25.01
CA ASN A 248 -19.65 15.87 25.33
C ASN A 248 -18.35 15.06 25.46
N LEU A 249 -17.36 15.35 24.62
CA LEU A 249 -16.05 14.69 24.68
C LEU A 249 -15.31 15.01 25.99
N GLU A 250 -15.41 16.26 26.45
CA GLU A 250 -14.84 16.72 27.72
C GLU A 250 -15.58 16.13 28.94
N GLN A 251 -16.91 16.00 28.88
CA GLN A 251 -17.73 15.47 29.98
C GLN A 251 -17.61 13.95 30.15
N ASN A 252 -17.47 13.19 29.06
CA ASN A 252 -17.47 11.72 29.08
C ASN A 252 -16.08 11.10 28.94
N ALA A 253 -15.02 11.83 29.33
CA ALA A 253 -13.63 11.35 29.30
C ALA A 253 -13.21 10.75 27.94
N GLY A 254 -13.68 11.33 26.83
CA GLY A 254 -13.36 10.90 25.47
C GLY A 254 -14.38 9.98 24.79
N HIS A 255 -15.51 9.65 25.44
CA HIS A 255 -16.59 8.85 24.83
C HIS A 255 -17.76 9.73 24.34
N LEU A 256 -18.04 9.69 23.04
CA LEU A 256 -19.22 10.33 22.46
C LEU A 256 -20.46 9.44 22.64
N ASP A 257 -21.63 10.07 22.77
CA ASP A 257 -22.88 9.31 22.82
C ASP A 257 -23.09 8.52 21.52
N ASP A 258 -23.61 7.30 21.66
CA ASP A 258 -23.86 6.36 20.57
C ASP A 258 -24.64 6.98 19.40
N GLN A 259 -25.56 7.92 19.69
CA GLN A 259 -26.35 8.60 18.66
C GLN A 259 -25.49 9.44 17.71
N TYR A 260 -24.47 10.15 18.23
CA TYR A 260 -23.56 10.94 17.41
C TYR A 260 -22.58 10.05 16.66
N ILE A 261 -22.08 8.98 17.30
CA ILE A 261 -21.19 8.01 16.66
C ILE A 261 -21.90 7.36 15.46
N VAL A 262 -23.13 6.87 15.65
CA VAL A 262 -23.93 6.28 14.56
C VAL A 262 -24.13 7.28 13.43
N LYS A 263 -24.39 8.56 13.74
CA LYS A 263 -24.54 9.61 12.72
C LYS A 263 -23.25 9.82 11.93
N PHE A 264 -22.10 10.01 12.59
CA PHE A 264 -20.82 10.23 11.89
C PHE A 264 -20.38 9.03 11.07
N VAL A 265 -20.54 7.82 11.61
CA VAL A 265 -20.24 6.60 10.87
C VAL A 265 -21.19 6.46 9.68
N LYS A 266 -22.49 6.74 9.83
CA LYS A 266 -23.47 6.72 8.72
C LYS A 266 -23.11 7.72 7.63
N ASP A 267 -22.71 8.93 7.99
CA ASP A 267 -22.28 9.97 7.04
C ASP A 267 -20.98 9.56 6.33
N LYS A 268 -20.02 8.98 7.07
CA LYS A 268 -18.78 8.43 6.49
C LYS A 268 -19.06 7.27 5.55
N LEU A 269 -19.95 6.35 5.90
CA LEU A 269 -20.34 5.22 5.04
C LEU A 269 -21.08 5.68 3.78
N LYS A 270 -21.81 6.80 3.85
CA LYS A 270 -22.44 7.44 2.69
C LYS A 270 -21.46 8.24 1.82
N SER A 271 -20.24 8.48 2.28
CA SER A 271 -19.23 9.19 1.50
C SER A 271 -18.87 8.42 0.21
N MET A 272 -18.50 9.17 -0.83
CA MET A 272 -18.15 8.62 -2.15
C MET A 272 -17.03 7.57 -2.11
N PRO A 273 -15.93 7.77 -1.34
CA PRO A 273 -14.85 6.79 -1.27
C PRO A 273 -15.34 5.43 -0.73
N CYS A 274 -16.16 5.44 0.33
CA CYS A 274 -16.72 4.23 0.93
C CYS A 274 -17.77 3.55 0.04
N ARG A 275 -18.49 4.32 -0.79
CA ARG A 275 -19.47 3.78 -1.76
C ARG A 275 -18.83 3.19 -3.01
N ASN A 276 -17.65 3.67 -3.39
CA ASN A 276 -16.95 3.23 -4.58
C ASN A 276 -16.01 2.06 -4.28
N GLN A 277 -15.07 2.23 -3.36
CA GLN A 277 -14.07 1.21 -3.04
C GLN A 277 -14.63 0.17 -2.06
N GLY A 278 -15.49 0.62 -1.15
CA GLY A 278 -15.93 -0.16 0.00
C GLY A 278 -15.21 0.26 1.27
N TYR A 279 -15.40 -0.52 2.33
CA TYR A 279 -14.87 -0.18 3.65
C TYR A 279 -14.66 -1.43 4.51
N VAL A 280 -13.78 -1.29 5.51
CA VAL A 280 -13.62 -2.25 6.61
C VAL A 280 -13.99 -1.55 7.92
N LEU A 281 -15.08 -1.96 8.54
CA LEU A 281 -15.47 -1.51 9.88
C LEU A 281 -14.68 -2.29 10.93
N ASP A 282 -13.95 -1.57 11.78
CA ASP A 282 -13.14 -2.13 12.86
C ASP A 282 -13.87 -2.02 14.20
N GLY A 283 -14.43 -3.15 14.66
CA GLY A 283 -14.99 -3.26 16.01
C GLY A 283 -16.32 -2.53 16.25
N PHE A 284 -16.93 -1.93 15.22
CA PHE A 284 -18.24 -1.28 15.30
C PHE A 284 -19.20 -1.89 14.27
N PRO A 285 -20.48 -2.13 14.59
CA PRO A 285 -21.21 -1.87 15.84
C PRO A 285 -20.94 -2.90 16.96
N GLU A 286 -21.05 -2.48 18.22
CA GLU A 286 -20.87 -3.35 19.40
C GLU A 286 -22.20 -3.88 19.95
N THR A 287 -23.31 -3.17 19.71
CA THR A 287 -24.65 -3.56 20.17
C THR A 287 -25.66 -3.71 19.05
N TYR A 288 -26.70 -4.50 19.30
CA TYR A 288 -27.81 -4.70 18.37
C TYR A 288 -28.50 -3.38 17.99
N ASP A 289 -28.71 -2.49 18.96
CA ASP A 289 -29.38 -1.21 18.72
C ASP A 289 -28.52 -0.27 17.86
N GLN A 290 -27.19 -0.23 18.08
CA GLN A 290 -26.26 0.50 17.21
C GLN A 290 -26.29 -0.04 15.78
N ALA A 291 -26.27 -1.38 15.60
CA ALA A 291 -26.36 -1.99 14.28
C ALA A 291 -27.69 -1.63 13.58
N LYS A 292 -28.79 -1.70 14.33
CA LYS A 292 -30.12 -1.36 13.82
C LYS A 292 -30.19 0.09 13.37
N ASP A 293 -29.70 1.03 14.16
CA ASP A 293 -29.75 2.46 13.84
C ASP A 293 -28.80 2.85 12.70
N LEU A 294 -27.63 2.21 12.63
CA LEU A 294 -26.65 2.43 11.57
C LEU A 294 -27.19 2.02 10.20
N PHE A 295 -27.76 0.83 10.09
CA PHE A 295 -28.20 0.25 8.82
C PHE A 295 -29.66 0.56 8.45
N LYS A 296 -30.43 1.24 9.31
CA LYS A 296 -31.81 1.64 9.03
C LYS A 296 -31.91 2.49 7.75
N CYS A 297 -32.82 2.10 6.85
CA CYS A 297 -33.19 2.91 5.69
C CYS A 297 -33.83 4.23 6.14
N ASN A 298 -33.44 5.34 5.52
CA ASN A 298 -34.05 6.65 5.76
C ASN A 298 -35.23 6.95 4.80
N GLU A 299 -35.64 6.01 3.94
CA GLU A 299 -36.75 6.24 3.03
C GLU A 299 -38.08 6.11 3.80
N ASP A 300 -38.74 7.26 3.97
CA ASP A 300 -40.14 7.42 4.37
C ASP A 300 -41.07 6.78 3.32
N GLU A 301 -41.07 5.45 3.22
CA GLU A 301 -42.12 4.71 2.52
C GLU A 301 -42.92 3.89 3.53
N GLU A 302 -44.14 4.39 3.73
CA GLU A 302 -45.33 3.80 4.34
C GLU A 302 -45.22 2.33 4.80
N GLU A 303 -45.65 2.14 6.05
CA GLU A 303 -45.94 0.88 6.71
C GLU A 303 -46.48 -0.19 5.74
N ILE A 304 -45.65 -1.16 5.41
CA ILE A 304 -46.12 -2.48 4.98
C ILE A 304 -45.53 -3.51 5.93
N GLU A 305 -46.41 -4.05 6.76
CA GLU A 305 -46.20 -5.19 7.66
C GLU A 305 -45.47 -6.34 6.96
N SER A 306 -44.15 -6.33 7.07
CA SER A 306 -43.31 -7.49 6.86
C SER A 306 -42.19 -7.40 7.88
N LYS A 307 -42.01 -8.46 8.68
CA LYS A 307 -41.23 -8.49 9.93
C LYS A 307 -39.70 -8.33 9.76
N ILE A 308 -39.23 -7.79 8.64
CA ILE A 308 -37.80 -7.56 8.37
C ILE A 308 -37.63 -6.06 8.06
N PRO A 309 -36.91 -5.28 8.90
CA PRO A 309 -36.66 -3.88 8.61
C PRO A 309 -35.88 -3.73 7.29
N LYS A 310 -36.47 -3.06 6.29
CA LYS A 310 -35.76 -2.64 5.07
C LYS A 310 -34.53 -1.83 5.48
N CYS A 311 -33.37 -2.16 4.94
CA CYS A 311 -32.13 -1.46 5.25
C CYS A 311 -31.38 -1.03 4.01
N ASP A 312 -30.49 -0.08 4.25
CA ASP A 312 -29.85 0.64 3.18
C ASP A 312 -28.90 -0.31 2.46
N LYS A 313 -29.33 -0.80 1.29
CA LYS A 313 -28.53 -1.67 0.42
C LYS A 313 -27.20 -1.00 0.03
N LEU A 314 -27.12 0.33 0.14
CA LEU A 314 -25.91 1.09 -0.11
C LEU A 314 -24.89 0.96 1.03
N ILE A 315 -25.31 0.68 2.26
CA ILE A 315 -24.45 0.72 3.45
C ILE A 315 -24.31 -0.65 4.12
N ILE A 316 -25.15 -1.65 3.80
CA ILE A 316 -25.04 -2.96 4.45
C ILE A 316 -23.72 -3.69 4.06
N PRO A 317 -22.98 -4.27 5.02
CA PRO A 317 -21.79 -5.08 4.72
C PRO A 317 -22.16 -6.38 4.02
N GLU A 318 -21.28 -6.89 3.14
CA GLU A 318 -21.44 -8.19 2.45
C GLU A 318 -20.81 -9.32 3.27
N PHE A 319 -19.70 -9.03 3.97
CA PHE A 319 -18.97 -10.00 4.78
C PHE A 319 -18.85 -9.54 6.22
N ILE A 320 -19.12 -10.46 7.15
CA ILE A 320 -18.96 -10.24 8.59
C ILE A 320 -18.00 -11.29 9.11
N ILE A 321 -16.90 -10.85 9.69
CA ILE A 321 -15.84 -11.71 10.18
C ILE A 321 -15.82 -11.55 11.70
N SER A 322 -16.18 -12.62 12.40
CA SER A 322 -16.14 -12.66 13.85
C SER A 322 -14.91 -13.45 14.30
N LEU A 323 -13.97 -12.75 14.93
CA LEU A 323 -12.77 -13.34 15.50
C LEU A 323 -13.09 -13.85 16.91
N THR A 324 -12.90 -15.14 17.14
CA THR A 324 -13.08 -15.77 18.46
C THR A 324 -11.73 -16.13 19.06
N ALA A 325 -11.54 -15.86 20.34
CA ALA A 325 -10.36 -16.23 21.10
C ALA A 325 -10.73 -16.50 22.57
N SER A 326 -9.92 -17.28 23.28
CA SER A 326 -10.06 -17.50 24.73
C SER A 326 -9.51 -16.31 25.52
N ASP A 327 -10.03 -16.10 26.72
CA ASP A 327 -9.63 -14.97 27.56
C ASP A 327 -8.17 -15.11 28.00
N GLU A 328 -7.72 -16.34 28.29
CA GLU A 328 -6.32 -16.65 28.60
C GLU A 328 -5.37 -16.27 27.46
N PHE A 329 -5.77 -16.55 26.21
CA PHE A 329 -4.99 -16.20 25.03
C PHE A 329 -4.87 -14.69 24.85
N LEU A 330 -5.98 -13.95 25.02
CA LEU A 330 -5.99 -12.49 24.88
C LEU A 330 -5.15 -11.81 25.96
N ILE A 331 -5.22 -12.29 27.20
CA ILE A 331 -4.40 -11.80 28.31
C ILE A 331 -2.91 -12.03 28.02
N ASN A 332 -2.54 -13.25 27.62
CA ASN A 332 -1.15 -13.56 27.27
C ASN A 332 -0.63 -12.73 26.09
N ARG A 333 -1.46 -12.48 25.08
CA ARG A 333 -1.09 -11.65 23.93
C ARG A 333 -0.80 -10.21 24.35
N ILE A 334 -1.61 -9.63 25.24
CA ILE A 334 -1.43 -8.25 25.71
C ILE A 334 -0.21 -8.10 26.61
N ILE A 335 0.05 -9.08 27.48
CA ILE A 335 1.25 -9.10 28.33
C ILE A 335 2.53 -9.11 27.48
N ASN A 336 2.49 -9.76 26.31
CA ASN A 336 3.63 -9.84 25.40
C ASN A 336 3.74 -8.65 24.42
N LEU A 337 2.84 -7.66 24.46
CA LEU A 337 2.94 -6.47 23.62
C LEU A 337 3.98 -5.49 24.18
N PRO A 338 4.76 -4.82 23.31
CA PRO A 338 5.75 -3.83 23.74
C PRO A 338 5.07 -2.61 24.39
N GLU A 339 5.72 -2.06 25.43
CA GLU A 339 5.21 -0.90 26.20
C GLU A 339 4.90 0.32 25.31
N SER A 340 5.53 0.45 24.14
CA SER A 340 5.26 1.53 23.18
C SER A 340 3.86 1.50 22.56
N VAL A 341 3.22 0.33 22.48
CA VAL A 341 1.83 0.17 21.98
C VAL A 341 0.82 0.27 23.13
N VAL A 342 1.27 -0.05 24.34
CA VAL A 342 0.46 -0.02 25.58
C VAL A 342 0.42 1.39 26.18
N ALA A 343 1.48 2.19 26.00
CA ALA A 343 1.56 3.56 26.46
C ALA A 343 0.61 4.46 25.65
N GLY A 344 -0.48 4.91 26.29
CA GLY A 344 -1.47 5.82 25.70
C GLY A 344 -2.74 5.14 25.19
N THR A 345 -2.87 3.82 25.32
CA THR A 345 -4.05 3.05 24.92
C THR A 345 -4.83 2.53 26.14
N HIS A 346 -6.08 2.08 25.94
CA HIS A 346 -6.94 1.53 27.00
C HIS A 346 -6.49 0.15 27.53
N TYR A 347 -5.31 -0.34 27.14
CA TYR A 347 -4.75 -1.64 27.53
C TYR A 347 -4.14 -1.68 28.93
N THR A 348 -4.50 -0.74 29.82
CA THR A 348 -4.19 -0.89 31.24
C THR A 348 -4.90 -2.13 31.77
N GLN A 349 -4.20 -2.93 32.58
CA GLN A 349 -4.62 -4.28 32.98
C GLN A 349 -6.06 -4.33 33.55
N ASP A 350 -6.48 -3.29 34.28
CA ASP A 350 -7.82 -3.18 34.85
C ASP A 350 -8.91 -2.79 33.83
N ARG A 351 -8.62 -1.87 32.90
CA ARG A 351 -9.60 -1.43 31.88
C ARG A 351 -9.82 -2.48 30.81
N PHE A 352 -8.77 -3.23 30.46
CA PHE A 352 -8.86 -4.31 29.49
C PHE A 352 -9.78 -5.44 29.98
N LEU A 353 -9.61 -5.88 31.23
CA LEU A 353 -10.46 -6.91 31.83
C LEU A 353 -11.93 -6.46 31.96
N GLN A 354 -12.16 -5.19 32.30
CA GLN A 354 -13.51 -4.60 32.32
C GLN A 354 -14.14 -4.61 30.92
N SER A 355 -13.39 -4.21 29.89
CA SER A 355 -13.87 -4.20 28.50
C SER A 355 -14.14 -5.60 27.96
N LEU A 356 -13.33 -6.59 28.37
CA LEU A 356 -13.52 -7.99 27.99
C LEU A 356 -14.77 -8.57 28.66
N ASN A 357 -14.98 -8.32 29.95
CA ASN A 357 -16.18 -8.76 30.65
C ASN A 357 -17.44 -8.13 30.06
N LEU A 358 -17.41 -6.82 29.80
CA LEU A 358 -18.52 -6.10 29.15
C LEU A 358 -18.84 -6.69 27.77
N PHE A 359 -17.81 -6.99 26.97
CA PHE A 359 -17.98 -7.66 25.68
C PHE A 359 -18.59 -9.05 25.82
N ARG A 360 -18.21 -9.85 26.83
CA ARG A 360 -18.77 -11.18 27.06
C ARG A 360 -20.23 -11.12 27.51
N GLU A 361 -20.57 -10.19 28.41
CA GLU A 361 -21.94 -9.97 28.88
C GLU A 361 -22.87 -9.50 27.75
N LEU A 362 -22.40 -8.60 26.88
CA LEU A 362 -23.17 -8.11 25.74
C LEU A 362 -23.35 -9.16 24.63
N ASN A 363 -22.46 -10.15 24.54
CA ASN A 363 -22.49 -11.20 23.51
C ASN A 363 -23.05 -12.54 24.00
N THR A 364 -23.66 -12.60 25.20
CA THR A 364 -24.27 -13.83 25.74
C THR A 364 -25.77 -13.98 25.50
N ASP A 365 -26.49 -12.90 25.15
CA ASP A 365 -27.96 -12.91 25.03
C ASP A 365 -28.46 -13.03 23.58
N ASP A 366 -29.71 -13.49 23.39
CA ASP A 366 -30.41 -13.70 22.11
C ASP A 366 -30.45 -12.49 21.14
N LYS A 367 -29.91 -11.32 21.52
CA LYS A 367 -29.85 -10.09 20.71
C LYS A 367 -28.40 -9.66 20.44
N THR A 368 -27.58 -10.56 19.91
CA THR A 368 -26.22 -10.19 19.49
C THR A 368 -26.21 -9.46 18.14
N VAL A 369 -25.14 -8.73 17.87
CA VAL A 369 -24.86 -8.15 16.55
C VAL A 369 -24.83 -9.24 15.47
N LEU A 370 -24.36 -10.45 15.82
CA LEU A 370 -24.33 -11.60 14.91
C LEU A 370 -25.76 -12.05 14.54
N ASN A 371 -26.67 -12.11 15.52
CA ASN A 371 -28.06 -12.45 15.27
C ASN A 371 -28.76 -11.44 14.36
N TYR A 372 -28.46 -10.14 14.49
CA TYR A 372 -28.99 -9.11 13.58
C TYR A 372 -28.63 -9.37 12.12
N PHE A 373 -27.44 -9.91 11.85
CA PHE A 373 -26.99 -10.19 10.50
C PHE A 373 -27.47 -11.57 9.99
N ASP A 374 -27.58 -12.56 10.87
CA ASP A 374 -28.19 -13.86 10.55
C ASP A 374 -29.67 -13.72 10.17
N GLU A 375 -30.43 -12.85 10.85
CA GLU A 375 -31.81 -12.48 10.48
C GLU A 375 -31.94 -11.91 9.06
N ARG A 376 -30.80 -11.51 8.46
CA ARG A 376 -30.72 -10.87 7.15
C ARG A 376 -30.04 -11.73 6.10
N GLU A 377 -29.86 -13.02 6.38
CA GLU A 377 -29.21 -14.00 5.51
C GLU A 377 -27.72 -13.68 5.24
N ILE A 378 -27.08 -12.88 6.11
CA ILE A 378 -25.63 -12.61 6.04
C ILE A 378 -24.96 -13.40 7.15
N HIS A 379 -24.43 -14.57 6.80
CA HIS A 379 -23.84 -15.49 7.77
C HIS A 379 -22.48 -15.01 8.26
N PRO A 380 -22.31 -14.74 9.57
CA PRO A 380 -21.03 -14.37 10.14
C PRO A 380 -20.01 -15.52 10.04
N GLN A 381 -18.79 -15.19 9.60
CA GLN A 381 -17.69 -16.13 9.55
C GLN A 381 -16.94 -16.12 10.88
N LEU A 382 -17.04 -17.23 11.61
CA LEU A 382 -16.37 -17.43 12.89
C LEU A 382 -14.96 -17.97 12.65
N ILE A 383 -13.94 -17.16 12.93
CA ILE A 383 -12.53 -17.55 12.80
C ILE A 383 -11.90 -17.61 14.19
N ASP A 384 -11.42 -18.80 14.54
CA ASP A 384 -10.74 -19.07 15.80
C ASP A 384 -9.25 -18.72 15.71
N VAL A 385 -8.86 -17.63 16.38
CA VAL A 385 -7.49 -17.11 16.35
C VAL A 385 -6.50 -18.03 17.07
N ALA A 386 -6.98 -18.83 18.03
CA ALA A 386 -6.12 -19.77 18.77
C ALA A 386 -5.70 -20.98 17.92
N LYS A 387 -6.42 -21.30 16.84
CA LYS A 387 -6.09 -22.41 15.94
C LYS A 387 -5.08 -22.03 14.84
N LEU A 388 -4.96 -20.73 14.56
CA LEU A 388 -4.17 -20.18 13.47
C LEU A 388 -3.10 -19.23 14.02
N GLU A 389 -2.30 -19.73 14.98
CA GLU A 389 -1.20 -18.96 15.57
C GLU A 389 -0.14 -18.66 14.52
N ASP A 390 -0.16 -17.42 14.02
CA ASP A 390 0.93 -16.81 13.26
C ASP A 390 1.22 -15.44 13.91
N PRO A 391 2.49 -15.12 14.28
CA PRO A 391 2.85 -13.82 14.85
C PRO A 391 2.41 -12.62 14.00
N GLU A 392 2.20 -12.82 12.69
CA GLU A 392 1.75 -11.78 11.76
C GLU A 392 0.29 -11.95 11.32
N ASN A 393 -0.51 -12.82 11.94
CA ASN A 393 -1.91 -13.11 11.57
C ASN A 393 -2.14 -13.49 10.07
N ARG A 394 -1.09 -13.82 9.32
CA ARG A 394 -1.14 -14.06 7.86
C ARG A 394 -2.05 -15.21 7.46
N LEU A 395 -2.17 -16.24 8.30
CA LEU A 395 -3.04 -17.39 8.04
C LEU A 395 -4.52 -17.00 8.12
N ILE A 396 -4.88 -16.13 9.06
CA ILE A 396 -6.25 -15.61 9.22
C ILE A 396 -6.61 -14.77 7.99
N VAL A 397 -5.71 -13.89 7.58
CA VAL A 397 -5.90 -13.06 6.38
C VAL A 397 -6.05 -13.92 5.12
N LYS A 398 -5.31 -15.02 4.99
CA LYS A 398 -5.47 -15.96 3.87
C LYS A 398 -6.83 -16.66 3.86
N GLU A 399 -7.35 -17.08 5.01
CA GLU A 399 -8.68 -17.69 5.07
C GLU A 399 -9.76 -16.65 4.72
N ILE A 400 -9.64 -15.43 5.23
CA ILE A 400 -10.51 -14.31 4.87
C ILE A 400 -10.45 -14.02 3.36
N ILE A 401 -9.26 -14.02 2.76
CA ILE A 401 -9.09 -13.81 1.31
C ILE A 401 -9.75 -14.92 0.50
N LYS A 402 -9.63 -16.17 0.94
CA LYS A 402 -10.24 -17.31 0.26
C LYS A 402 -11.76 -17.21 0.22
N GLU A 403 -12.35 -16.66 1.28
CA GLU A 403 -13.80 -16.46 1.40
C GLU A 403 -14.29 -15.21 0.64
N ILE A 404 -13.54 -14.12 0.67
CA ILE A 404 -13.88 -12.87 -0.03
C ILE A 404 -13.64 -13.00 -1.56
N GLY A 405 -12.56 -13.68 -1.95
CA GLY A 405 -12.10 -13.81 -3.33
C GLY A 405 -11.07 -12.76 -3.74
N GLU A 406 -10.81 -12.65 -5.05
CA GLU A 406 -9.83 -11.71 -5.58
C GLU A 406 -10.29 -10.24 -5.44
N PRO A 407 -9.35 -9.27 -5.31
CA PRO A 407 -9.69 -7.86 -5.24
C PRO A 407 -10.52 -7.39 -6.44
N ARG A 408 -11.70 -6.83 -6.15
CA ARG A 408 -12.67 -6.31 -7.15
C ARG A 408 -12.45 -4.83 -7.48
N ASN A 409 -11.28 -4.29 -7.19
CA ASN A 409 -10.93 -2.88 -7.41
C ASN A 409 -9.82 -2.76 -8.47
N TYR A 410 -9.53 -1.55 -8.93
CA TYR A 410 -8.29 -1.28 -9.66
C TYR A 410 -7.11 -1.78 -8.83
N GLY A 411 -6.33 -2.70 -9.40
CA GLY A 411 -5.14 -3.25 -8.76
C GLY A 411 -4.11 -2.18 -8.39
N LEU A 412 -2.94 -2.60 -7.92
CA LEU A 412 -1.83 -1.68 -7.69
C LEU A 412 -1.55 -0.87 -8.96
N SER A 413 -1.46 0.45 -8.84
CA SER A 413 -1.06 1.31 -9.95
C SER A 413 0.37 0.92 -10.37
N ASP A 414 0.72 1.12 -11.64
CA ASP A 414 2.07 0.81 -12.12
C ASP A 414 3.14 1.55 -11.29
N GLU A 415 2.83 2.76 -10.83
CA GLU A 415 3.72 3.54 -9.96
C GLU A 415 3.82 2.99 -8.53
N GLU A 416 2.71 2.48 -7.97
CA GLU A 416 2.72 1.84 -6.65
C GLU A 416 3.47 0.52 -6.69
N LYS A 417 3.33 -0.23 -7.78
CA LYS A 417 4.04 -1.48 -8.01
C LYS A 417 5.53 -1.21 -8.16
N GLU A 418 5.93 -0.22 -8.95
CA GLU A 418 7.32 0.21 -9.09
C GLU A 418 7.89 0.69 -7.75
N ASN A 419 7.13 1.48 -6.99
CA ASN A 419 7.54 1.93 -5.65
C ASN A 419 7.66 0.78 -4.65
N LEU A 420 6.76 -0.21 -4.68
CA LEU A 420 6.84 -1.42 -3.87
C LEU A 420 8.05 -2.28 -4.25
N GLU A 421 8.29 -2.45 -5.54
CA GLU A 421 9.47 -3.15 -6.06
C GLU A 421 10.76 -2.43 -5.64
N ARG A 422 10.78 -1.09 -5.68
CA ARG A 422 11.90 -0.28 -5.23
C ARG A 422 12.15 -0.43 -3.73
N LYS A 423 11.10 -0.31 -2.90
CA LYS A 423 11.20 -0.53 -1.45
C LYS A 423 11.66 -1.94 -1.12
N ALA A 424 11.10 -2.96 -1.77
CA ALA A 424 11.49 -4.35 -1.56
C ALA A 424 12.93 -4.64 -2.05
N ALA A 425 13.43 -3.91 -3.04
CA ALA A 425 14.82 -3.97 -3.47
C ALA A 425 15.75 -3.26 -2.46
N GLU A 426 15.35 -2.08 -1.96
CA GLU A 426 16.06 -1.34 -0.91
C GLU A 426 16.17 -2.18 0.37
N GLU A 427 15.08 -2.80 0.84
CA GLU A 427 15.07 -3.69 2.01
C GLU A 427 15.96 -4.92 1.82
N ARG A 428 15.94 -5.53 0.63
CA ARG A 428 16.83 -6.65 0.30
C ARG A 428 18.30 -6.23 0.35
N LEU A 429 18.65 -5.09 -0.22
CA LEU A 429 20.01 -4.55 -0.19
C LEU A 429 20.47 -4.23 1.24
N VAL A 430 19.60 -3.67 2.08
CA VAL A 430 19.91 -3.41 3.50
C VAL A 430 20.17 -4.71 4.25
N LYS A 431 19.34 -5.74 4.03
CA LYS A 431 19.51 -7.04 4.68
C LYS A 431 20.80 -7.74 4.23
N GLU A 432 21.09 -7.74 2.92
CA GLU A 432 22.34 -8.29 2.39
C GLU A 432 23.58 -7.54 2.92
N ALA A 433 23.51 -6.21 3.06
CA ALA A 433 24.58 -5.41 3.64
C ALA A 433 24.80 -5.74 5.12
N GLN A 434 23.72 -5.94 5.90
CA GLN A 434 23.81 -6.36 7.30
C GLN A 434 24.43 -7.75 7.44
N GLU A 435 23.98 -8.73 6.65
CA GLU A 435 24.53 -10.09 6.66
C GLU A 435 26.01 -10.11 6.23
N LYS A 436 26.38 -9.28 5.25
CA LYS A 436 27.78 -9.14 4.82
C LYS A 436 28.65 -8.50 5.90
N ALA A 437 28.17 -7.44 6.55
CA ALA A 437 28.90 -6.79 7.65
C ALA A 437 29.08 -7.73 8.85
N GLU A 438 28.07 -8.54 9.19
CA GLU A 438 28.19 -9.55 10.25
C GLU A 438 29.21 -10.63 9.88
N ARG A 439 29.23 -11.07 8.61
CA ARG A 439 30.21 -12.04 8.11
C ARG A 439 31.63 -11.48 8.14
N GLU A 440 31.84 -10.26 7.65
CA GLU A 440 33.15 -9.60 7.66
C GLU A 440 33.67 -9.39 9.09
N ARG A 441 32.77 -9.11 10.03
CA ARG A 441 33.10 -9.02 11.45
C ARG A 441 33.56 -10.36 12.03
N LYS A 442 32.82 -11.45 11.78
CA LYS A 442 33.21 -12.81 12.21
C LYS A 442 34.54 -13.24 11.59
N GLU A 443 34.73 -12.99 10.30
CA GLU A 443 36.00 -13.29 9.60
C GLU A 443 37.18 -12.46 10.13
N ALA A 444 36.94 -11.22 10.59
CA ALA A 444 37.95 -10.41 11.24
C ALA A 444 38.33 -10.96 12.61
N GLU A 445 37.34 -11.30 13.44
CA GLU A 445 37.54 -11.94 14.75
C GLU A 445 38.34 -13.26 14.59
N GLU A 446 37.98 -14.12 13.64
CA GLU A 446 38.72 -15.37 13.36
C GLU A 446 40.14 -15.15 12.81
N ARG A 447 40.36 -14.06 12.05
CA ARG A 447 41.70 -13.70 11.55
C ARG A 447 42.59 -13.24 12.69
N ASP A 448 42.05 -12.42 13.59
CA ASP A 448 42.78 -11.91 14.74
C ASP A 448 43.15 -13.04 15.71
N GLU A 449 42.25 -13.99 15.94
CA GLU A 449 42.54 -15.21 16.73
C GLU A 449 43.63 -16.07 16.08
N ARG A 450 43.58 -16.27 14.75
CA ARG A 450 44.63 -17.02 14.04
C ARG A 450 45.99 -16.34 14.10
N MET A 451 46.03 -15.01 13.99
CA MET A 451 47.28 -14.27 14.12
C MET A 451 47.84 -14.37 15.54
N ALA A 452 47.01 -14.23 16.57
CA ALA A 452 47.44 -14.39 17.96
C ALA A 452 48.02 -15.79 18.23
N ASN A 453 47.31 -16.84 17.79
CA ASN A 453 47.79 -18.22 17.91
C ASN A 453 49.11 -18.45 17.14
N TRP A 454 49.24 -17.85 15.95
CA TRP A 454 50.46 -17.94 15.16
C TRP A 454 51.64 -17.23 15.85
N GLU A 455 51.42 -16.05 16.41
CA GLU A 455 52.44 -15.32 17.17
C GLU A 455 52.92 -16.10 18.40
N GLU A 456 52.01 -16.72 19.15
CA GLU A 456 52.34 -17.60 20.28
C GLU A 456 53.15 -18.82 19.84
N TRP A 457 52.70 -19.47 18.76
CA TRP A 457 53.42 -20.60 18.16
C TRP A 457 54.84 -20.20 17.72
N ASN A 458 54.99 -19.04 17.09
CA ASN A 458 56.27 -18.57 16.58
C ASN A 458 57.25 -18.28 17.73
N LYS A 459 56.78 -17.66 18.82
CA LYS A 459 57.58 -17.47 20.05
C LYS A 459 58.03 -18.82 20.63
N HIS A 460 57.13 -19.80 20.68
CA HIS A 460 57.47 -21.14 21.17
C HIS A 460 58.50 -21.83 20.27
N LEU A 461 58.37 -21.70 18.95
CA LEU A 461 59.31 -22.24 17.98
C LEU A 461 60.70 -21.61 18.11
N GLU A 462 60.78 -20.29 18.28
CA GLU A 462 62.04 -19.58 18.51
C GLU A 462 62.72 -20.03 19.81
N GLU A 463 61.94 -20.20 20.87
CA GLU A 463 62.43 -20.73 22.15
C GLU A 463 62.99 -22.15 22.00
N VAL A 464 62.29 -23.04 21.30
CA VAL A 464 62.76 -24.40 21.02
C VAL A 464 64.04 -24.39 20.18
N LYS A 465 64.13 -23.56 19.13
CA LYS A 465 65.35 -23.42 18.32
C LYS A 465 66.55 -22.95 19.16
N ARG A 466 66.32 -22.01 20.07
CA ARG A 466 67.37 -21.53 20.99
C ARG A 466 67.85 -22.67 21.89
N GLN A 467 66.95 -23.41 22.49
CA GLN A 467 67.29 -24.56 23.34
C GLN A 467 68.05 -25.64 22.56
N GLU A 468 67.65 -25.92 21.32
CA GLU A 468 68.34 -26.87 20.44
C GLU A 468 69.76 -26.39 20.10
N GLN A 469 69.93 -25.09 19.81
CA GLN A 469 71.25 -24.53 19.54
C GLN A 469 72.17 -24.57 20.77
N GLU A 470 71.67 -24.22 21.95
CA GLU A 470 72.43 -24.33 23.21
C GLU A 470 72.83 -25.79 23.50
N LEU A 471 71.94 -26.75 23.24
CA LEU A 471 72.23 -28.17 23.37
C LEU A 471 73.32 -28.62 22.38
N LEU A 472 73.23 -28.21 21.11
CA LEU A 472 74.23 -28.53 20.09
C LEU A 472 75.59 -27.90 20.43
N GLU A 473 75.61 -26.66 20.90
CA GLU A 473 76.83 -25.99 21.36
C GLU A 473 77.45 -26.74 22.55
N ALA A 474 76.64 -27.14 23.53
CA ALA A 474 77.06 -27.97 24.67
C ALA A 474 77.61 -29.34 24.26
N GLN A 475 77.01 -29.99 23.24
CA GLN A 475 77.52 -31.25 22.69
C GLN A 475 78.80 -31.06 21.87
N SER A 476 78.97 -29.91 21.23
CA SER A 476 80.16 -29.59 20.43
C SER A 476 81.35 -29.14 21.28
N LEU A 477 81.11 -28.66 22.51
CA LEU A 477 82.13 -28.16 23.44
C LEU A 477 83.25 -29.16 23.74
N PRO A 478 82.98 -30.45 24.07
CA PRO A 478 84.01 -31.47 24.25
C PRO A 478 84.89 -31.67 23.00
N LEU A 479 84.28 -31.75 21.82
CA LEU A 479 84.99 -31.92 20.55
C LEU A 479 85.84 -30.69 20.21
N ARG A 480 85.29 -29.48 20.37
CA ARG A 480 86.00 -28.22 20.16
C ARG A 480 87.17 -28.06 21.13
N ASN A 481 87.00 -28.42 22.41
CA ASN A 481 88.07 -28.41 23.40
C ASN A 481 89.17 -29.42 23.06
N TYR A 482 88.81 -30.62 22.58
CA TYR A 482 89.77 -31.62 22.11
C TYR A 482 90.57 -31.09 20.90
N LEU A 483 89.88 -30.56 19.88
CA LEU A 483 90.52 -29.98 18.70
C LEU A 483 91.44 -28.79 19.05
N MET A 484 91.00 -27.89 19.93
CA MET A 484 91.80 -26.75 20.39
C MET A 484 93.03 -27.17 21.18
N LYS A 485 92.95 -28.25 21.98
CA LYS A 485 94.07 -28.72 22.80
C LYS A 485 95.09 -29.54 22.01
N ASN A 486 94.62 -30.42 21.14
CA ASN A 486 95.46 -31.45 20.52
C ASN A 486 95.82 -31.16 19.06
N VAL A 487 94.90 -30.58 18.27
CA VAL A 487 95.10 -30.40 16.83
C VAL A 487 95.54 -28.98 16.48
N MET A 488 94.91 -27.97 17.12
CA MET A 488 95.13 -26.56 16.82
C MET A 488 96.59 -26.09 17.02
N PRO A 489 97.35 -26.51 18.05
CA PRO A 489 98.74 -26.07 18.21
C PRO A 489 99.66 -26.56 17.09
N THR A 490 99.41 -27.76 16.55
CA THR A 490 100.20 -28.33 15.44
C THR A 490 99.76 -27.73 14.10
N LEU A 491 98.46 -27.53 13.90
CA LEU A 491 97.91 -26.85 12.73
C LEU A 491 98.39 -25.39 12.63
N MET A 492 98.32 -24.62 13.73
CA MET A 492 98.80 -23.24 13.78
C MET A 492 100.28 -23.12 13.44
N ARG A 493 101.11 -24.04 13.95
CA ARG A 493 102.54 -24.10 13.60
C ARG A 493 102.74 -24.45 12.12
N GLY A 494 101.99 -25.42 11.60
CA GLY A 494 102.03 -25.78 10.18
C GLY A 494 101.60 -24.65 9.25
N ILE A 495 100.54 -23.91 9.61
CA ILE A 495 100.08 -22.74 8.84
C ILE A 495 101.13 -21.62 8.90
N SER A 496 101.71 -21.36 10.08
CA SER A 496 102.81 -20.39 10.23
C SER A 496 104.00 -20.75 9.35
N GLU A 497 104.35 -22.03 9.28
CA GLU A 497 105.47 -22.52 8.49
C GLU A 497 105.16 -22.53 6.97
N CYS A 498 103.92 -22.86 6.60
CA CYS A 498 103.44 -22.74 5.23
C CYS A 498 103.48 -21.28 4.75
N CYS A 499 103.07 -20.33 5.59
CA CYS A 499 103.15 -18.89 5.31
C CYS A 499 104.61 -18.41 5.15
N ARG A 500 105.57 -19.06 5.83
CA ARG A 500 107.00 -18.74 5.76
C ARG A 500 107.65 -19.27 4.49
N ILE A 501 107.35 -20.50 4.11
CA ILE A 501 107.98 -21.19 2.97
C ILE A 501 107.31 -20.84 1.64
N ARG A 502 106.00 -20.50 1.67
CA ARG A 502 105.17 -20.24 0.48
C ARG A 502 105.36 -21.30 -0.62
N PRO A 503 105.03 -22.56 -0.33
CA PRO A 503 105.07 -23.63 -1.32
C PRO A 503 104.04 -23.39 -2.44
N ASP A 504 104.29 -23.98 -3.60
CA ASP A 504 103.40 -23.86 -4.77
C ASP A 504 102.00 -24.47 -4.52
N ASP A 505 101.91 -25.51 -3.67
CA ASP A 505 100.63 -26.02 -3.13
C ASP A 505 100.62 -25.95 -1.58
N PRO A 506 99.93 -24.97 -1.00
CA PRO A 506 99.86 -24.79 0.46
C PRO A 506 98.99 -25.85 1.15
N VAL A 507 98.04 -26.48 0.44
CA VAL A 507 97.16 -27.50 1.04
C VAL A 507 97.91 -28.81 1.20
N ASP A 508 98.62 -29.24 0.15
CA ASP A 508 99.42 -30.47 0.17
C ASP A 508 100.59 -30.36 1.15
N PHE A 509 101.25 -29.20 1.20
CA PHE A 509 102.31 -28.93 2.17
C PHE A 509 101.81 -29.00 3.61
N LEU A 510 100.65 -28.39 3.90
CA LEU A 510 100.07 -28.41 5.24
C LEU A 510 99.64 -29.84 5.63
N ALA A 511 99.09 -30.61 4.68
CA ALA A 511 98.74 -32.02 4.89
C ALA A 511 100.00 -32.85 5.24
N GLU A 512 101.08 -32.74 4.46
CA GLU A 512 102.35 -33.41 4.78
C GLU A 512 102.91 -32.98 6.14
N TYR A 513 102.85 -31.68 6.46
CA TYR A 513 103.35 -31.15 7.72
C TYR A 513 102.56 -31.73 8.91
N LEU A 514 101.24 -31.85 8.78
CA LEU A 514 100.38 -32.45 9.79
C LEU A 514 100.63 -33.96 9.93
N PHE A 515 100.79 -34.68 8.82
CA PHE A 515 101.13 -36.11 8.85
C PHE A 515 102.48 -36.38 9.54
N LYS A 516 103.49 -35.54 9.29
CA LYS A 516 104.83 -35.68 9.92
C LYS A 516 104.84 -35.34 11.41
N ASN A 517 103.88 -34.53 11.89
CA ASN A 517 103.83 -34.04 13.27
C ASN A 517 102.58 -34.51 14.03
N SER A 518 101.88 -35.55 13.55
CA SER A 518 100.73 -36.11 14.24
C SER A 518 101.21 -36.93 15.44
N PRO A 519 100.57 -36.81 16.63
CA PRO A 519 100.97 -37.52 17.83
C PRO A 519 100.64 -39.03 17.85
N ASP A 520 100.01 -39.58 16.80
CA ASP A 520 99.56 -40.99 16.73
C ASP A 520 100.30 -41.84 15.67
N MET A 521 101.55 -41.48 15.34
CA MET A 521 102.45 -42.30 14.49
C MET A 521 103.70 -42.76 15.29
N GLU A 522 103.47 -43.20 16.53
CA GLU A 522 104.33 -44.12 17.29
C GLU A 522 103.49 -45.22 17.95
#